data_AF-A0A7V8NWS8-F1
#
_entry.id   AF-A0A7V8NWS8-F1
#
_cell.length_a   1.000
_cell.length_b   1.000
_cell.length_c   1.000
_cell.angle_alpha   90.00
_cell.angle_beta   90.00
_cell.angle_gamma   90.00
#
_symmetry.space_group_name_H-M   'P 1'
#
loop_
_entity.id
_entity.type
_entity.pdbx_description
1 polymer ?
#
loop_
_entity_poly.entity_id
_entity_poly.type
_entity_poly.pdbx_seq_one_letter_code
_entity_poly.pdbx_strand_id
1 'polypeptide(L)'
;MPSSLDYRASGLLLHITSLPSPHGIGDLGPAAKSWINCLSEFGQSCWQSLPLGPTGVGNSPYQPLSSFAGNALVVSPDWLIEDELLEPNDT
;
A
#
# COMPACT_ATOMS: atom_id res chain seq x y z
N MET A 1 19.30 -21.52 15.74
CA MET A 1 18.06 -20.92 15.20
C MET A 1 16.89 -21.66 15.82
N PRO A 2 15.90 -20.98 16.42
CA PRO A 2 14.71 -21.66 16.91
C PRO A 2 13.98 -22.35 15.74
N SER A 3 13.37 -23.50 16.01
CA SER A 3 12.54 -24.21 15.02
C SER A 3 11.33 -23.39 14.60
N SER A 4 10.98 -23.41 13.31
CA SER A 4 9.85 -22.65 12.74
C SER A 4 8.48 -22.95 13.35
N LEU A 5 8.37 -24.02 14.15
CA LEU A 5 7.13 -24.49 14.76
C LEU A 5 6.67 -23.62 15.94
N ASP A 6 7.56 -22.82 16.54
CA ASP A 6 7.24 -21.95 17.69
C ASP A 6 7.07 -20.48 17.29
N TYR A 7 7.08 -20.16 16.00
CA TYR A 7 6.94 -18.79 15.52
C TYR A 7 5.51 -18.29 15.70
N ARG A 8 5.31 -17.34 16.63
CA ARG A 8 4.04 -16.64 16.84
C ARG A 8 4.11 -15.24 16.29
N ALA A 9 3.17 -14.90 15.41
CA ALA A 9 3.03 -13.59 14.78
C ALA A 9 1.58 -13.12 14.82
N SER A 10 1.40 -11.80 14.73
CA SER A 10 0.10 -11.16 14.52
C SER A 10 0.24 -10.07 13.47
N GLY A 11 -0.88 -9.69 12.87
CA GLY A 11 -0.89 -8.69 11.84
C GLY A 11 -2.29 -8.16 11.55
N LEU A 12 -2.35 -7.22 10.60
CA LEU A 12 -3.60 -6.65 10.13
C LEU A 12 -3.77 -6.83 8.62
N LEU A 13 -5.03 -6.99 8.20
CA LEU A 13 -5.46 -6.88 6.82
C LEU A 13 -5.93 -5.45 6.56
N LEU A 14 -5.24 -4.74 5.68
CA LEU A 14 -5.65 -3.42 5.22
C LEU A 14 -5.15 -3.24 3.79
N HIS A 15 -6.04 -2.93 2.85
CA HIS A 15 -5.61 -2.64 1.49
C HIS A 15 -5.03 -1.22 1.40
N ILE A 16 -4.03 -1.01 0.54
CA ILE A 16 -3.34 0.28 0.36
C ILE A 16 -4.33 1.38 0.04
N THR A 17 -5.33 1.09 -0.79
CA THR A 17 -6.37 2.06 -1.20
C THR A 17 -7.24 2.56 -0.04
N SER A 18 -7.22 1.88 1.11
CA SER A 18 -7.93 2.27 2.33
C SER A 18 -7.09 3.14 3.27
N LEU A 19 -5.81 3.36 2.96
CA LEU A 19 -4.99 4.30 3.72
C LEU A 19 -5.51 5.73 3.53
N PRO A 20 -5.40 6.58 4.57
CA PRO A 20 -5.74 7.98 4.42
C PRO A 20 -4.72 8.65 3.50
N SER A 21 -5.20 9.30 2.43
CA SER A 21 -4.38 10.08 1.51
C SER A 21 -5.18 11.32 1.07
N PRO A 22 -4.53 12.48 0.84
CA PRO A 22 -5.20 13.68 0.35
C PRO A 22 -5.65 13.56 -1.12
N HIS A 23 -5.17 12.54 -1.86
CA HIS A 23 -5.35 12.41 -3.30
C HIS A 23 -6.57 11.54 -3.70
N GLY A 24 -7.51 11.35 -2.77
CA GLY A 24 -8.77 10.64 -2.99
C GLY A 24 -8.71 9.10 -2.89
N ILE A 25 -7.51 8.51 -2.93
CA ILE A 25 -7.27 7.08 -2.73
C ILE A 25 -5.95 6.86 -1.99
N GLY A 26 -5.90 5.85 -1.11
CA GLY A 26 -4.65 5.51 -0.43
C GLY A 26 -3.57 5.05 -1.41
N ASP A 27 -2.33 5.51 -1.16
CA ASP A 27 -1.16 5.31 -2.01
C ASP A 27 0.04 4.75 -1.23
N LEU A 28 1.10 4.39 -1.96
CA LEU A 28 2.39 3.92 -1.46
C LEU A 28 3.32 5.09 -1.14
N GLY A 29 2.85 6.06 -0.34
CA GLY A 29 3.59 7.27 0.01
C GLY A 29 3.87 7.43 1.51
N PRO A 30 3.96 8.69 2.00
CA PRO A 30 4.19 9.00 3.41
C PRO A 30 3.21 8.32 4.37
N ALA A 31 1.93 8.21 3.99
CA ALA A 31 0.91 7.54 4.79
C ALA A 31 1.16 6.02 4.94
N ALA A 32 1.56 5.33 3.86
CA ALA A 32 1.92 3.92 3.91
C ALA A 32 3.17 3.68 4.77
N LYS A 33 4.18 4.56 4.68
CA LYS A 33 5.37 4.48 5.54
C LYS A 33 5.01 4.68 7.02
N SER A 34 4.13 5.64 7.30
CA SER A 34 3.62 5.89 8.66
C SER A 34 2.82 4.71 9.20
N TRP A 35 2.02 4.05 8.34
CA TRP A 35 1.31 2.82 8.68
C TRP A 35 2.26 1.68 9.06
N ILE A 36 3.34 1.47 8.31
CA ILE A 36 4.37 0.47 8.63
C ILE A 36 5.02 0.77 9.99
N ASN A 37 5.36 2.03 10.25
CA ASN A 37 5.90 2.45 11.55
C ASN A 37 4.92 2.13 12.69
N CYS A 38 3.64 2.45 12.49
CA CYS A 38 2.57 2.15 13.44
C CYS A 38 2.42 0.65 13.72
N LEU A 39 2.45 -0.19 12.68
CA LEU A 39 2.44 -1.65 12.82
C LEU A 39 3.64 -2.15 13.63
N SER A 40 4.84 -1.62 13.34
CA SER A 40 6.06 -1.95 14.08
C SER A 40 5.96 -1.54 15.56
N GLU A 41 5.46 -0.34 15.84
CA GLU A 41 5.24 0.16 17.21
C GLU A 41 4.24 -0.70 18.00
N PHE A 42 3.21 -1.23 17.32
CA PHE A 42 2.23 -2.13 17.92
C PHE A 42 2.65 -3.61 17.92
N GLY A 43 3.91 -3.92 17.58
CA GLY A 43 4.45 -5.28 17.59
C GLY A 43 3.82 -6.20 16.54
N GLN A 44 3.18 -5.64 15.51
CA GLN A 44 2.62 -6.40 14.41
C GLN A 44 3.74 -6.82 13.47
N SER A 45 3.74 -8.09 13.09
CA SER A 45 4.78 -8.72 12.26
C SER A 45 4.32 -8.98 10.83
N CYS A 46 3.02 -8.86 10.56
CA CYS A 46 2.44 -9.08 9.25
C CYS A 46 1.51 -7.92 8.85
N TRP A 47 1.59 -7.51 7.58
CA TRP A 47 0.59 -6.67 6.92
C TRP A 47 0.10 -7.42 5.69
N GLN A 48 -1.18 -7.74 5.65
CA GLN A 48 -1.82 -8.37 4.49
C GLN A 48 -2.54 -7.32 3.66
N SER A 49 -2.42 -7.42 2.33
CA SER A 49 -3.19 -6.64 1.36
C SER A 49 -3.96 -7.58 0.42
N LEU A 50 -4.94 -7.01 -0.28
CA LEU A 50 -5.53 -7.58 -1.49
C LEU A 50 -4.54 -7.49 -2.68
N PRO A 51 -4.84 -8.09 -3.85
CA PRO A 51 -3.99 -7.97 -5.04
C PRO A 51 -3.80 -6.52 -5.50
N LEU A 52 -2.58 -6.19 -5.93
CA LEU A 52 -2.17 -4.83 -6.30
C LEU A 52 -2.26 -4.54 -7.80
N GLY A 53 -2.94 -5.41 -8.56
CA GLY A 53 -3.04 -5.27 -10.00
C GLY A 53 -3.91 -4.09 -10.44
N PRO A 54 -3.72 -3.56 -11.66
CA PRO A 54 -4.56 -2.51 -12.21
C PRO A 54 -6.00 -3.01 -12.33
N THR A 55 -6.95 -2.35 -11.67
CA THR A 55 -8.34 -2.79 -11.63
C THR A 55 -9.08 -2.45 -12.92
N GLY A 56 -9.89 -3.39 -13.42
CA GLY A 56 -10.81 -3.13 -14.53
C GLY A 56 -12.11 -2.44 -14.10
N VAL A 57 -13.12 -2.49 -14.98
CA VAL A 57 -14.47 -2.00 -14.67
C VAL A 57 -15.01 -2.70 -13.42
N GLY A 58 -15.44 -1.93 -12.43
CA GLY A 58 -15.92 -2.43 -11.14
C GLY A 58 -14.88 -2.39 -10.01
N ASN A 59 -13.65 -1.93 -10.27
CA ASN A 59 -12.61 -1.65 -9.27
C ASN A 59 -12.24 -2.85 -8.38
N SER A 60 -12.52 -4.08 -8.83
CA SER A 60 -12.20 -5.28 -8.09
C SER A 60 -10.72 -5.62 -8.23
N PRO A 61 -9.96 -5.77 -7.12
CA PRO A 61 -8.56 -6.19 -7.18
C PRO A 61 -8.40 -7.65 -7.67
N TYR A 62 -9.48 -8.42 -7.68
CA TYR A 62 -9.50 -9.80 -8.18
C TYR A 62 -9.82 -9.92 -9.68
N GLN A 63 -10.05 -8.80 -10.36
CA GLN A 63 -10.23 -8.75 -11.81
C GLN A 63 -9.25 -7.75 -12.43
N PRO A 64 -7.93 -8.03 -12.36
CA PRO A 64 -6.94 -7.10 -12.85
C PRO A 64 -6.82 -7.15 -14.37
N LEU A 65 -6.46 -6.01 -14.98
CA LEU A 65 -6.13 -5.91 -16.41
C LEU A 65 -4.81 -6.61 -16.76
N SER A 66 -4.00 -6.96 -15.75
CA SER A 66 -2.74 -7.68 -15.89
C SER A 66 -2.43 -8.48 -14.62
N SER A 67 -1.87 -9.68 -14.76
CA SER A 67 -1.39 -10.48 -13.63
C SER A 67 -0.03 -10.05 -13.08
N PHE A 68 0.66 -9.12 -13.75
CA PHE A 68 2.03 -8.71 -13.41
C PHE A 68 2.16 -7.23 -13.07
N ALA A 69 1.37 -6.37 -13.72
CA ALA A 69 1.47 -4.93 -13.50
C ALA A 69 0.91 -4.52 -12.13
N GLY A 70 1.45 -3.44 -11.57
CA GLY A 70 0.86 -2.76 -10.41
C GLY A 70 -0.22 -1.75 -10.83
N ASN A 71 -1.11 -1.41 -9.90
CA ASN A 71 -2.12 -0.37 -10.10
C ASN A 71 -1.47 1.02 -10.00
N ALA A 72 -1.45 1.78 -11.09
CA ALA A 72 -0.86 3.11 -11.12
C ALA A 72 -1.49 4.09 -10.11
N LEU A 73 -2.75 3.87 -9.70
CA LEU A 73 -3.44 4.72 -8.74
C LEU A 73 -2.86 4.67 -7.33
N VAL A 74 -1.99 3.71 -7.02
CA VAL A 74 -1.33 3.62 -5.70
C VAL A 74 0.07 4.24 -5.70
N VAL A 75 0.49 4.87 -6.80
CA VAL A 75 1.73 5.66 -6.82
C VAL A 75 1.51 6.96 -6.05
N SER A 76 2.46 7.35 -5.21
CA SER A 76 2.35 8.55 -4.37
C SER A 76 2.69 9.82 -5.14
N PRO A 77 1.76 10.79 -5.27
CA PRO A 77 2.08 12.10 -5.84
C PRO A 77 3.07 12.89 -4.99
N ASP A 78 3.00 12.78 -3.66
CA ASP A 78 3.87 13.49 -2.72
C ASP A 78 5.37 13.15 -2.96
N TRP A 79 5.68 11.88 -3.18
CA TRP A 79 7.05 11.46 -3.48
C TRP A 79 7.49 11.83 -4.90
N LEU A 80 6.58 11.87 -5.87
CA LEU A 80 6.92 12.38 -7.21
C LEU A 80 7.27 13.88 -7.16
N ILE A 81 6.58 14.66 -6.32
CA ILE A 81 6.93 16.06 -6.07
C ILE A 81 8.28 16.17 -5.37
N GLU A 82 8.53 15.33 -4.35
CA GLU A 82 9.82 15.29 -3.63
C GLU A 82 10.99 14.95 -4.57
N ASP A 83 10.76 14.06 -5.53
CA ASP A 83 11.73 13.66 -6.56
C ASP A 83 11.83 14.66 -7.74
N GLU A 84 11.15 15.80 -7.68
CA GLU A 84 11.08 16.82 -8.75
C GLU A 84 10.53 16.29 -10.10
N LEU A 85 9.70 15.24 -10.07
CA LEU A 85 9.07 14.62 -11.24
C LEU A 85 7.65 15.14 -11.50
N LEU A 86 7.06 15.88 -10.55
CA LEU A 86 5.71 16.45 -10.62
C LEU A 86 5.70 17.84 -9.96
N GLU A 87 4.99 18.80 -10.54
CA GLU A 87 4.81 20.10 -9.90
C GLU A 87 3.67 20.03 -8.86
N PRO A 88 3.76 20.76 -7.73
CA PRO A 88 2.70 20.77 -6.71
C PRO A 88 1.32 21.23 -7.21
N ASN A 89 1.25 21.93 -8.34
CA ASN A 89 -0.01 22.40 -8.93
C ASN A 89 -0.68 21.36 -9.83
N ASP A 90 -0.02 20.23 -10.11
CA ASP A 90 -0.53 19.15 -10.95
C ASP A 90 -1.29 18.07 -10.15
N THR A 91 -1.32 18.18 -8.81
CA THR A 91 -2.05 17.27 -7.90
C THR A 91 -3.44 17.75 -7.56
#